data_AF-A0A0K6S8M2-F1
#
_entry.id   AF-A0A0K6S8M2-F1
#
_cell.length_a   1.000
_cell.length_b   1.000
_cell.length_c   1.000
_cell.angle_alpha   90.00
_cell.angle_beta   90.00
_cell.angle_gamma   90.00
#
_symmetry.space_group_name_H-M   'P 1'
#
loop_
_entity.id
_entity.type
_entity.pdbx_description
1 polymer ?
#
loop_
_entity_poly.entity_id
_entity_poly.type
_entity_poly.pdbx_seq_one_letter_code
_entity_poly.pdbx_strand_id
1 'polypeptide(L)'
;METSVDAAVGDCIPALSAVLAHASASGEFTTELASQKESFGTGWLVLQFIKKMHIGVPISSLDLSGKLGLLLSSLPAGPDFLETLKGGPHVCKGPCLSVLNRFLKRSIFVSFKTLNLSKCGLSDSAGGTLLHSLPPSLEYLDLSENRLWSLSMEALRSAFSEGTLSKLLGLDVSNNPLGPSGVATLARGLSASERALPLQSLKLSKTAAKAEGVKALSAPLKEGKAPSLQVLDLGDNDMRAEGVGGWRGRWGRGASRP
;
A
#
# COMPACT_ATOMS: atom_id res chain seq x y z
N MET A 1 -51.49 10.00 15.91
CA MET A 1 -51.39 9.55 14.51
C MET A 1 -49.91 9.46 14.13
N GLU A 2 -49.19 8.56 14.80
CA GLU A 2 -47.76 8.28 14.56
C GLU A 2 -47.61 6.77 14.37
N THR A 3 -48.21 6.23 13.32
CA THR A 3 -48.11 4.78 13.00
C THR A 3 -48.36 4.59 11.51
N SER A 4 -47.41 4.94 10.66
CA SER A 4 -47.41 4.43 9.27
C SER A 4 -46.07 4.54 8.55
N VAL A 5 -45.14 5.39 9.01
CA VAL A 5 -43.84 5.58 8.33
C VAL A 5 -42.78 4.57 8.79
N ASP A 6 -42.79 4.15 10.05
CA ASP A 6 -41.81 3.19 10.59
C ASP A 6 -42.01 1.74 10.12
N ALA A 7 -43.24 1.36 9.77
CA ALA A 7 -43.53 0.02 9.26
C ALA A 7 -42.97 -0.21 7.84
N ALA A 8 -42.93 0.83 7.00
CA ALA A 8 -42.42 0.74 5.63
C ALA A 8 -40.88 0.64 5.56
N VAL A 9 -40.18 1.13 6.59
CA VAL A 9 -38.71 1.01 6.71
C VAL A 9 -38.31 -0.40 7.15
N GLY A 10 -39.15 -1.08 7.93
CA GLY A 10 -38.92 -2.45 8.41
C GLY A 10 -38.90 -3.50 7.29
N ASP A 11 -39.78 -3.38 6.29
CA ASP A 11 -39.90 -4.36 5.20
C ASP A 11 -38.90 -4.15 4.04
N CYS A 12 -38.28 -2.97 3.96
CA CYS A 12 -37.19 -2.73 3.02
C CYS A 12 -35.87 -3.40 3.46
N ILE A 13 -35.70 -3.70 4.76
CA ILE A 13 -34.45 -4.23 5.33
C ILE A 13 -34.15 -5.67 4.85
N PRO A 14 -35.11 -6.61 4.84
CA PRO A 14 -34.88 -7.96 4.32
C PRO A 14 -34.72 -7.96 2.79
N ALA A 15 -35.51 -7.16 2.07
CA ALA A 15 -35.44 -7.05 0.62
C ALA A 15 -34.12 -6.42 0.15
N LEU A 16 -33.68 -5.34 0.81
CA LEU A 16 -32.36 -4.76 0.55
C LEU A 16 -31.24 -5.66 1.05
N SER A 17 -31.37 -6.37 2.18
CA SER A 17 -30.36 -7.36 2.58
C SER A 17 -30.29 -8.54 1.62
N ALA A 18 -31.40 -8.92 0.98
CA ALA A 18 -31.41 -9.95 -0.06
C ALA A 18 -30.80 -9.42 -1.36
N VAL A 19 -31.10 -8.19 -1.79
CA VAL A 19 -30.48 -7.55 -2.97
C VAL A 19 -28.99 -7.27 -2.73
N LEU A 20 -28.66 -6.69 -1.58
CA LEU A 20 -27.46 -6.86 -0.74
C LEU A 20 -26.73 -8.16 -1.04
N ALA A 21 -27.12 -9.24 -0.37
CA ALA A 21 -26.54 -10.57 -0.44
C ALA A 21 -26.38 -11.10 -1.89
N HIS A 22 -27.36 -10.80 -2.76
CA HIS A 22 -27.39 -11.29 -4.13
C HIS A 22 -26.48 -10.47 -5.08
N ALA A 23 -26.28 -9.18 -4.81
CA ALA A 23 -25.34 -8.30 -5.53
C ALA A 23 -23.92 -8.37 -4.92
N SER A 24 -23.82 -8.57 -3.61
CA SER A 24 -22.59 -8.76 -2.84
C SER A 24 -21.97 -10.15 -2.99
N ALA A 25 -22.54 -10.99 -3.87
CA ALA A 25 -21.80 -12.10 -4.45
C ALA A 25 -20.57 -11.64 -5.24
N SER A 26 -20.41 -10.33 -5.51
CA SER A 26 -19.14 -9.76 -5.94
C SER A 26 -18.82 -8.48 -5.18
N GLY A 27 -17.88 -8.53 -4.22
CA GLY A 27 -17.25 -7.32 -3.66
C GLY A 27 -16.59 -6.44 -4.74
N GLU A 28 -16.41 -6.99 -5.94
CA GLU A 28 -15.99 -6.28 -7.14
C GLU A 28 -17.00 -5.22 -7.60
N PHE A 29 -18.32 -5.47 -7.45
CA PHE A 29 -19.35 -4.56 -7.93
C PHE A 29 -19.40 -3.26 -7.11
N THR A 30 -19.22 -3.35 -5.79
CA THR A 30 -19.20 -2.17 -4.92
C THR A 30 -17.95 -1.32 -5.15
N THR A 31 -16.84 -1.96 -5.49
CA THR A 31 -15.58 -1.32 -5.84
C THR A 31 -15.61 -0.66 -7.22
N GLU A 32 -16.18 -1.33 -8.23
CA GLU A 32 -16.45 -0.74 -9.55
C GLU A 32 -17.31 0.52 -9.39
N LEU A 33 -18.40 0.42 -8.62
CA LEU A 33 -19.29 1.55 -8.38
C LEU A 33 -18.59 2.71 -7.65
N ALA A 34 -17.74 2.42 -6.66
CA ALA A 34 -17.00 3.44 -5.90
C ALA A 34 -15.81 4.05 -6.67
N SER A 35 -15.28 3.33 -7.67
CA SER A 35 -14.17 3.78 -8.52
C SER A 35 -14.65 4.74 -9.63
N GLN A 36 -15.82 4.46 -10.20
CA GLN A 36 -16.40 5.24 -11.29
C GLN A 36 -17.01 6.57 -10.80
N LYS A 37 -16.76 7.66 -11.53
CA LYS A 37 -17.23 9.02 -11.17
C LYS A 37 -18.75 9.13 -11.13
N GLU A 38 -19.44 8.41 -12.01
CA GLU A 38 -20.90 8.48 -12.21
C GLU A 38 -21.68 7.67 -11.16
N SER A 39 -21.08 6.60 -10.64
CA SER A 39 -21.69 5.70 -9.66
C SER A 39 -21.11 5.83 -8.24
N PHE A 40 -20.25 6.81 -8.02
CA PHE A 40 -19.63 7.05 -6.72
C PHE A 40 -20.67 7.18 -5.59
N GLY A 41 -21.76 7.91 -5.84
CA GLY A 41 -22.82 8.11 -4.84
C GLY A 41 -23.51 6.81 -4.44
N THR A 42 -23.76 5.93 -5.42
CA THR A 42 -24.30 4.59 -5.17
C THR A 42 -23.30 3.71 -4.42
N GLY A 43 -22.01 3.73 -4.79
CA GLY A 43 -20.96 3.02 -4.05
C GLY A 43 -20.85 3.49 -2.59
N TRP A 44 -20.92 4.81 -2.35
CA TRP A 44 -20.88 5.39 -1.01
C TRP A 44 -22.09 4.99 -0.16
N LEU A 45 -23.30 5.02 -0.72
CA LEU A 45 -24.51 4.57 -0.04
C LEU A 45 -24.41 3.10 0.35
N VAL A 46 -23.98 2.24 -0.59
CA VAL A 46 -23.78 0.81 -0.33
C VAL A 46 -22.78 0.58 0.81
N LEU A 47 -21.64 1.27 0.80
CA LEU A 47 -20.65 1.17 1.88
C LEU A 47 -21.21 1.66 3.22
N GLN A 48 -22.03 2.71 3.21
CA GLN A 48 -22.66 3.21 4.42
C GLN A 48 -23.75 2.27 4.96
N PHE A 49 -24.46 1.57 4.08
CA PHE A 49 -25.38 0.51 4.45
C PHE A 49 -24.64 -0.69 5.04
N ILE A 50 -23.53 -1.13 4.44
CA ILE A 50 -22.66 -2.18 5.00
C ILE A 50 -22.19 -1.79 6.41
N LYS A 51 -21.77 -0.54 6.60
CA LYS A 51 -21.36 0.00 7.91
C LYS A 51 -22.48 -0.03 8.94
N LYS A 52 -23.68 0.44 8.58
CA LYS A 52 -24.81 0.57 9.53
C LYS A 52 -25.51 -0.75 9.81
N MET A 53 -25.52 -1.69 8.86
CA MET A 53 -26.26 -2.95 8.97
C MET A 53 -25.40 -4.12 9.46
N HIS A 54 -24.11 -3.90 9.79
CA HIS A 54 -23.20 -4.97 10.24
C HIS A 54 -23.16 -6.18 9.29
N ILE A 55 -23.38 -5.96 8.00
CA ILE A 55 -23.32 -7.03 7.01
C ILE A 55 -21.84 -7.38 6.85
N GLY A 56 -21.42 -8.50 7.43
CA GLY A 56 -20.04 -8.97 7.47
C GLY A 56 -19.53 -9.48 6.13
N VAL A 57 -19.74 -8.73 5.05
CA VAL A 57 -19.20 -9.11 3.74
C VAL A 57 -17.77 -8.58 3.63
N PRO A 58 -16.77 -9.45 3.44
CA PRO A 58 -15.40 -9.02 3.18
C PRO A 58 -15.32 -8.33 1.81
N ILE A 59 -14.66 -7.17 1.73
CA ILE A 59 -14.34 -6.51 0.46
C ILE A 59 -12.91 -6.89 0.10
N SER A 60 -12.72 -7.71 -0.92
CA SER A 60 -11.37 -8.17 -1.30
C SER A 60 -10.49 -7.03 -1.82
N SER A 61 -11.06 -6.04 -2.52
CA SER A 61 -10.30 -4.93 -3.10
C SER A 61 -11.13 -3.66 -3.10
N LEU A 62 -10.52 -2.52 -2.74
CA LEU A 62 -11.14 -1.20 -2.74
C LEU A 62 -10.26 -0.19 -3.48
N ASP A 63 -10.72 0.28 -4.64
CA ASP A 63 -10.10 1.34 -5.43
C ASP A 63 -10.73 2.69 -5.07
N LEU A 64 -9.84 3.59 -4.70
CA LEU A 64 -10.11 4.87 -4.12
C LEU A 64 -9.48 5.98 -4.98
N SER A 65 -9.49 5.80 -6.30
CA SER A 65 -8.99 6.76 -7.27
C SER A 65 -9.86 8.01 -7.45
N GLY A 66 -11.17 7.90 -7.18
CA GLY A 66 -12.17 8.97 -7.38
C GLY A 66 -12.18 10.10 -6.34
N LYS A 67 -12.83 9.91 -5.17
CA LYS A 67 -13.02 10.96 -4.13
C LYS A 67 -13.21 10.36 -2.72
N LEU A 68 -12.39 10.74 -1.73
CA LEU A 68 -12.10 9.75 -0.67
C LEU A 68 -12.17 10.07 0.81
N GLY A 69 -12.12 11.33 1.22
CA GLY A 69 -12.04 11.62 2.66
C GLY A 69 -13.21 11.03 3.46
N LEU A 70 -14.40 10.99 2.84
CA LEU A 70 -15.63 10.51 3.47
C LEU A 70 -15.79 8.99 3.47
N LEU A 71 -15.13 8.27 2.54
CA LEU A 71 -15.24 6.82 2.44
C LEU A 71 -14.41 6.12 3.50
N LEU A 72 -13.13 6.50 3.65
CA LEU A 72 -12.23 5.88 4.64
C LEU A 72 -12.72 6.06 6.08
N SER A 73 -13.41 7.16 6.38
CA SER A 73 -14.05 7.40 7.70
C SER A 73 -15.35 6.61 7.87
N SER A 74 -15.92 6.11 6.78
CA SER A 74 -17.15 5.31 6.74
C SER A 74 -16.89 3.82 6.63
N LEU A 75 -15.67 3.36 6.38
CA LEU A 75 -15.38 1.93 6.35
C LEU A 75 -15.59 1.30 7.74
N PRO A 76 -16.28 0.14 7.82
CA PRO A 76 -16.45 -0.58 9.07
C PRO A 76 -15.10 -1.00 9.65
N ALA A 77 -15.01 -0.97 10.97
CA ALA A 77 -13.87 -1.49 11.70
C ALA A 77 -14.11 -2.98 11.95
N GLY A 78 -13.64 -3.83 11.02
CA GLY A 78 -13.74 -5.29 11.12
C GLY A 78 -12.41 -5.95 10.73
N PRO A 79 -12.09 -7.13 11.29
CA PRO A 79 -10.80 -7.78 11.10
C PRO A 79 -10.52 -8.27 9.67
N ASP A 80 -11.58 -8.62 8.93
CA ASP A 80 -11.49 -9.29 7.62
C ASP A 80 -12.14 -8.48 6.49
N PHE A 81 -12.21 -7.16 6.65
CA PHE A 81 -12.99 -6.34 5.73
C PHE A 81 -12.24 -5.96 4.44
N LEU A 82 -10.91 -5.89 4.44
CA LEU A 82 -10.15 -5.39 3.30
C LEU A 82 -8.82 -6.12 3.09
N GLU A 83 -8.57 -6.63 1.87
CA GLU A 83 -7.26 -7.19 1.50
C GLU A 83 -6.41 -6.22 0.68
N THR A 84 -7.02 -5.53 -0.30
CA THR A 84 -6.31 -4.60 -1.20
C THR A 84 -6.90 -3.20 -1.14
N LEU A 85 -6.06 -2.20 -0.92
CA LEU A 85 -6.41 -0.78 -0.97
C LEU A 85 -5.58 -0.10 -2.04
N LYS A 86 -6.25 0.54 -3.00
CA LYS A 86 -5.59 1.37 -4.01
C LYS A 86 -6.05 2.81 -3.88
N GLY A 87 -5.14 3.72 -3.56
CA GLY A 87 -5.45 5.14 -3.45
C GLY A 87 -5.30 5.89 -4.76
N GLY A 88 -6.05 6.99 -4.88
CA GLY A 88 -5.91 7.97 -5.95
C GLY A 88 -4.98 9.14 -5.65
N PRO A 89 -4.74 10.01 -6.64
CA PRO A 89 -3.90 11.21 -6.55
C PRO A 89 -4.34 12.25 -5.51
N HIS A 90 -5.57 12.12 -5.00
CA HIS A 90 -6.15 13.02 -4.00
C HIS A 90 -6.12 12.45 -2.57
N VAL A 91 -5.91 11.14 -2.43
CA VAL A 91 -5.98 10.44 -1.13
C VAL A 91 -4.80 10.82 -0.24
N CYS A 92 -3.65 11.05 -0.87
CA CYS A 92 -2.39 11.31 -0.19
C CYS A 92 -2.13 12.79 0.09
N LYS A 93 -3.17 13.63 0.09
CA LYS A 93 -3.07 15.08 0.32
C LYS A 93 -4.01 15.54 1.42
N GLY A 94 -3.54 16.48 2.24
CA GLY A 94 -4.35 17.21 3.21
C GLY A 94 -5.08 16.29 4.21
N PRO A 95 -6.36 16.58 4.54
CA PRO A 95 -7.13 15.80 5.52
C PRO A 95 -7.30 14.32 5.16
N CYS A 96 -7.30 13.98 3.86
CA CYS A 96 -7.49 12.58 3.42
C CYS A 96 -6.34 11.68 3.86
N LEU A 97 -5.11 12.20 3.85
CA LEU A 97 -3.94 11.47 4.33
C LEU A 97 -4.04 11.19 5.84
N SER A 98 -4.51 12.16 6.62
CA SER A 98 -4.72 11.97 8.06
C SER A 98 -5.76 10.89 8.36
N VAL A 99 -6.83 10.83 7.55
CA VAL A 99 -7.84 9.77 7.64
C VAL A 99 -7.25 8.42 7.23
N LEU A 100 -6.45 8.37 6.15
CA LEU A 100 -5.75 7.16 5.71
C LEU A 100 -4.77 6.65 6.77
N ASN A 101 -3.92 7.52 7.33
CA ASN A 101 -2.98 7.15 8.38
C ASN A 101 -3.71 6.61 9.62
N ARG A 102 -4.82 7.25 10.02
CA ARG A 102 -5.65 6.76 11.12
C ARG A 102 -6.29 5.41 10.81
N PHE A 103 -6.71 5.21 9.57
CA PHE A 103 -7.27 3.95 9.10
C PHE A 103 -6.22 2.84 9.19
N LEU A 104 -5.03 3.03 8.60
CA LEU A 104 -3.95 2.05 8.59
C LEU A 104 -3.42 1.72 9.99
N LYS A 105 -3.31 2.73 10.87
CA LYS A 105 -2.85 2.56 12.26
C LYS A 105 -3.81 1.75 13.14
N ARG A 106 -5.05 1.53 12.70
CA ARG A 106 -6.09 0.93 13.52
C ARG A 106 -5.83 -0.54 13.88
N SER A 107 -4.81 -1.18 13.28
CA SER A 107 -4.18 -2.45 13.70
C SER A 107 -5.12 -3.64 13.94
N ILE A 108 -6.32 -3.59 13.37
CA ILE A 108 -7.30 -4.68 13.38
C ILE A 108 -7.27 -5.50 12.09
N PHE A 109 -6.48 -5.11 11.09
CA PHE A 109 -6.46 -5.81 9.81
C PHE A 109 -5.66 -7.11 9.91
N VAL A 110 -6.38 -8.23 9.91
CA VAL A 110 -5.78 -9.55 9.84
C VAL A 110 -5.50 -9.92 8.38
N SER A 111 -6.33 -9.43 7.45
CA SER A 111 -6.31 -9.77 6.03
C SER A 111 -5.69 -8.72 5.08
N PHE A 112 -5.27 -7.55 5.57
CA PHE A 112 -4.79 -6.46 4.70
C PHE A 112 -3.40 -6.74 4.14
N LYS A 113 -3.33 -7.05 2.85
CA LYS A 113 -2.12 -7.54 2.17
C LYS A 113 -1.51 -6.52 1.24
N THR A 114 -2.33 -5.72 0.55
CA THR A 114 -1.84 -4.88 -0.56
C THR A 114 -2.23 -3.43 -0.38
N LEU A 115 -1.25 -2.53 -0.42
CA LEU A 115 -1.43 -1.09 -0.45
C LEU A 115 -0.77 -0.51 -1.70
N ASN A 116 -1.57 0.04 -2.60
CA ASN A 116 -1.10 0.76 -3.78
C ASN A 116 -1.41 2.25 -3.64
N LEU A 117 -0.37 3.06 -3.52
CA LEU A 117 -0.44 4.52 -3.56
C LEU A 117 0.50 5.07 -4.64
N SER A 118 0.60 4.34 -5.75
CA SER A 118 1.35 4.80 -6.93
C SER A 118 0.73 6.07 -7.52
N LYS A 119 1.57 6.98 -8.03
CA LYS A 119 1.11 8.25 -8.65
C LYS A 119 0.22 9.10 -7.74
N CYS A 120 0.34 8.93 -6.43
CA CYS A 120 -0.53 9.64 -5.49
C CYS A 120 -0.07 11.07 -5.16
N GLY A 121 1.12 11.47 -5.63
CA GLY A 121 1.71 12.76 -5.31
C GLY A 121 2.07 12.89 -3.82
N LEU A 122 2.42 11.79 -3.15
CA LEU A 122 2.93 11.78 -1.78
C LEU A 122 4.20 12.63 -1.70
N SER A 123 4.19 13.63 -0.82
CA SER A 123 5.42 14.34 -0.44
C SER A 123 6.25 13.47 0.50
N ASP A 124 7.53 13.79 0.65
CA ASP A 124 8.43 13.05 1.54
C ASP A 124 7.97 13.06 3.01
N SER A 125 7.42 14.18 3.49
CA SER A 125 6.83 14.27 4.83
C SER A 125 5.59 13.38 4.99
N ALA A 126 4.71 13.39 3.98
CA ALA A 126 3.50 12.56 3.96
C ALA A 126 3.87 11.07 3.94
N GLY A 127 4.81 10.69 3.07
CA GLY A 127 5.35 9.34 2.98
C GLY A 127 5.92 8.85 4.32
N GLY A 128 6.74 9.66 4.98
CA GLY A 128 7.25 9.35 6.31
C GLY A 128 6.16 9.03 7.33
N THR A 129 5.13 9.89 7.43
CA THR A 129 4.02 9.65 8.37
C THR A 129 3.19 8.41 8.04
N LEU A 130 2.98 8.14 6.76
CA LEU A 130 2.24 6.99 6.26
C LEU A 130 2.97 5.69 6.58
N LEU A 131 4.29 5.64 6.33
CA LEU A 131 5.13 4.47 6.53
C LEU A 131 5.17 4.03 8.00
N HIS A 132 5.16 4.98 8.94
CA HIS A 132 5.00 4.68 10.37
C HIS A 132 3.61 4.17 10.76
N SER A 133 2.62 4.34 9.90
CA SER A 133 1.24 3.94 10.14
C SER A 133 0.88 2.62 9.46
N LEU A 134 1.82 1.96 8.77
CA LEU A 134 1.54 0.73 8.03
C LEU A 134 1.27 -0.46 8.96
N PRO A 135 0.28 -1.30 8.62
CA PRO A 135 -0.03 -2.49 9.40
C PRO A 135 0.98 -3.62 9.13
N PRO A 136 1.22 -4.51 10.11
CA PRO A 136 2.18 -5.60 9.97
C PRO A 136 1.71 -6.79 9.11
N SER A 137 0.43 -6.78 8.70
CA SER A 137 -0.15 -7.76 7.77
C SER A 137 0.24 -7.52 6.31
N LEU A 138 0.87 -6.38 5.99
CA LEU A 138 1.15 -5.96 4.62
C LEU A 138 2.19 -6.86 3.92
N GLU A 139 1.81 -7.36 2.75
CA GLU A 139 2.64 -8.20 1.87
C GLU A 139 3.15 -7.40 0.65
N TYR A 140 2.35 -6.48 0.11
CA TYR A 140 2.70 -5.69 -1.07
C TYR A 140 2.49 -4.20 -0.84
N LEU A 141 3.55 -3.43 -1.08
CA LEU A 141 3.54 -1.97 -0.98
C LEU A 141 4.04 -1.34 -2.28
N ASP A 142 3.17 -0.59 -2.93
CA ASP A 142 3.51 0.20 -4.12
C ASP A 142 3.39 1.70 -3.80
N LEU A 143 4.53 2.38 -3.77
CA LEU A 143 4.67 3.82 -3.60
C LEU A 143 5.36 4.46 -4.81
N SER A 144 5.31 3.82 -5.97
CA SER A 144 5.97 4.30 -7.19
C SER A 144 5.41 5.65 -7.67
N GLU A 145 6.23 6.41 -8.41
CA GLU A 145 5.83 7.68 -9.03
C GLU A 145 5.30 8.73 -8.03
N ASN A 146 5.99 8.86 -6.88
CA ASN A 146 5.73 9.86 -5.86
C ASN A 146 6.92 10.82 -5.69
N ARG A 147 6.95 11.61 -4.62
CA ARG A 147 8.04 12.54 -4.29
C ARG A 147 8.72 12.15 -2.99
N LEU A 148 9.02 10.86 -2.85
CA LEU A 148 9.69 10.30 -1.67
C LEU A 148 11.20 10.56 -1.75
N TRP A 149 11.81 10.84 -0.61
CA TRP A 149 13.22 11.16 -0.49
C TRP A 149 13.79 10.61 0.83
N SER A 150 14.53 11.39 1.61
CA SER A 150 15.23 10.92 2.81
C SER A 150 14.30 10.58 3.98
N LEU A 151 13.26 11.38 4.25
CA LEU A 151 12.39 11.17 5.41
C LEU A 151 11.58 9.89 5.27
N SER A 152 11.06 9.63 4.07
CA SER A 152 10.32 8.40 3.78
C SER A 152 11.23 7.18 3.88
N MET A 153 12.46 7.25 3.38
CA MET A 153 13.40 6.12 3.48
C MET A 153 13.83 5.86 4.93
N GLU A 154 13.96 6.90 5.75
CA GLU A 154 14.24 6.74 7.17
C GLU A 154 13.06 6.10 7.92
N ALA A 155 11.81 6.45 7.56
CA ALA A 155 10.63 5.79 8.09
C ALA A 155 10.55 4.31 7.67
N LEU A 156 10.88 3.98 6.41
CA LEU A 156 11.02 2.58 5.96
C LEU A 156 12.12 1.85 6.73
N ARG A 157 13.27 2.49 6.96
CA ARG A 157 14.36 1.94 7.76
C ARG A 157 13.87 1.54 9.14
N SER A 158 13.17 2.45 9.82
CA SER A 158 12.60 2.19 11.15
C SER A 158 11.57 1.06 11.11
N ALA A 159 10.68 1.05 10.11
CA ALA A 159 9.68 -0.01 9.95
C ALA A 159 10.29 -1.41 9.72
N PHE A 160 11.45 -1.49 9.06
CA PHE A 160 12.19 -2.75 8.92
C PHE A 160 12.93 -3.15 10.20
N SER A 161 13.53 -2.20 10.92
CA SER A 161 14.21 -2.50 12.18
C SER A 161 13.24 -2.88 13.30
N GLU A 162 12.05 -2.27 13.34
CA GLU A 162 11.00 -2.56 14.31
C GLU A 162 10.23 -3.85 13.97
N GLY A 163 10.47 -4.44 12.80
CA GLY A 163 9.78 -5.66 12.35
C GLY A 163 8.33 -5.44 11.91
N THR A 164 7.88 -4.18 11.81
CA THR A 164 6.53 -3.82 11.35
C THR A 164 6.27 -4.38 9.97
N LEU A 165 7.24 -4.39 9.05
CA LEU A 165 7.08 -4.92 7.69
C LEU A 165 7.63 -6.36 7.52
N SER A 166 7.54 -7.19 8.56
CA SER A 166 8.11 -8.55 8.56
C SER A 166 7.47 -9.53 7.57
N LYS A 167 6.27 -9.24 7.05
CA LYS A 167 5.57 -10.05 6.04
C LYS A 167 5.73 -9.53 4.61
N LEU A 168 6.46 -8.45 4.40
CA LEU A 168 6.53 -7.78 3.10
C LEU A 168 7.23 -8.67 2.05
N LEU A 169 6.50 -9.01 1.00
CA LEU A 169 6.93 -9.79 -0.16
C LEU A 169 7.33 -8.89 -1.33
N GLY A 170 6.68 -7.74 -1.49
CA GLY A 170 6.93 -6.82 -2.60
C GLY A 170 6.99 -5.36 -2.16
N LEU A 171 8.05 -4.67 -2.56
CA LEU A 171 8.19 -3.22 -2.40
C LEU A 171 8.51 -2.57 -3.75
N ASP A 172 7.68 -1.61 -4.16
CA ASP A 172 7.94 -0.73 -5.29
C ASP A 172 8.03 0.73 -4.83
N VAL A 173 9.21 1.33 -5.00
CA VAL A 173 9.45 2.76 -4.75
C VAL A 173 10.04 3.43 -5.99
N SER A 174 9.85 2.82 -7.17
CA SER A 174 10.38 3.31 -8.44
C SER A 174 9.86 4.71 -8.78
N ASN A 175 10.59 5.45 -9.62
CA ASN A 175 10.25 6.82 -10.02
C ASN A 175 10.06 7.78 -8.82
N ASN A 176 10.84 7.60 -7.75
CA ASN A 176 10.93 8.54 -6.64
C ASN A 176 12.35 9.09 -6.58
N PRO A 177 12.57 10.39 -6.28
CA PRO A 177 13.89 10.99 -6.31
C PRO A 177 14.81 10.57 -5.14
N LEU A 178 14.81 9.32 -4.68
CA LEU A 178 15.50 8.85 -3.46
C LEU A 178 16.96 9.27 -3.35
N GLY A 179 17.69 9.28 -4.47
CA GLY A 179 19.11 9.55 -4.52
C GLY A 179 19.96 8.42 -3.93
N PRO A 180 21.30 8.55 -3.97
CA PRO A 180 22.20 7.54 -3.41
C PRO A 180 22.02 7.37 -1.90
N SER A 181 21.76 8.47 -1.18
CA SER A 181 21.55 8.45 0.27
C SER A 181 20.25 7.74 0.65
N GLY A 182 19.14 7.98 -0.06
CA GLY A 182 17.87 7.30 0.20
C GLY A 182 17.96 5.79 0.02
N VAL A 183 18.62 5.34 -1.04
CA VAL A 183 18.83 3.91 -1.29
C VAL A 183 19.80 3.29 -0.26
N ALA A 184 20.84 4.02 0.16
CA ALA A 184 21.72 3.55 1.23
C ALA A 184 20.98 3.43 2.58
N THR A 185 20.08 4.36 2.89
CA THR A 185 19.22 4.29 4.08
C THR A 185 18.30 3.08 4.04
N LEU A 186 17.69 2.78 2.89
CA LEU A 186 16.89 1.58 2.68
C LEU A 186 17.73 0.30 2.90
N ALA A 187 18.94 0.25 2.31
CA ALA A 187 19.85 -0.87 2.47
C ALA A 187 20.23 -1.11 3.95
N ARG A 188 20.50 -0.03 4.69
CA ARG A 188 20.76 -0.08 6.13
C ARG A 188 19.56 -0.61 6.92
N GLY A 189 18.32 -0.30 6.48
CA GLY A 189 17.10 -0.84 7.07
C GLY A 189 16.98 -2.35 6.90
N LEU A 190 17.29 -2.86 5.70
CA LEU A 190 17.33 -4.30 5.44
C LEU A 190 18.37 -5.00 6.31
N SER A 191 19.57 -4.43 6.47
CA SER A 191 20.61 -4.98 7.37
C SER A 191 20.23 -4.93 8.84
N ALA A 192 19.57 -3.85 9.27
CA ALA A 192 19.16 -3.65 10.65
C ALA A 192 17.97 -4.51 11.09
N SER A 193 17.24 -5.12 10.15
CA SER A 193 16.16 -6.04 10.50
C SER A 193 16.71 -7.27 11.23
N GLU A 194 16.14 -7.59 12.39
CA GLU A 194 16.58 -8.73 13.21
C GLU A 194 16.39 -10.06 12.47
N ARG A 195 15.36 -10.15 11.63
CA ARG A 195 15.01 -11.34 10.86
C ARG A 195 15.24 -11.10 9.37
N ALA A 196 15.50 -12.18 8.65
CA ALA A 196 15.47 -12.14 7.20
C ALA A 196 14.05 -11.81 6.73
N LEU A 197 13.92 -10.80 5.87
CA LEU A 197 12.65 -10.41 5.27
C LEU A 197 12.30 -11.40 4.16
N PRO A 198 11.03 -11.82 4.04
CA PRO A 198 10.57 -12.71 2.97
C PRO A 198 10.45 -11.99 1.61
N LEU A 199 11.12 -10.84 1.44
CA LEU A 199 11.03 -9.97 0.28
C LEU A 199 11.42 -10.71 -0.99
N GLN A 200 10.49 -10.81 -1.94
CA GLN A 200 10.63 -11.49 -3.22
C GLN A 200 10.87 -10.50 -4.37
N SER A 201 10.28 -9.30 -4.28
CA SER A 201 10.41 -8.25 -5.28
C SER A 201 10.79 -6.91 -4.65
N LEU A 202 11.90 -6.33 -5.11
CA LEU A 202 12.32 -4.97 -4.77
C LEU A 202 12.52 -4.16 -6.05
N LYS A 203 11.74 -3.11 -6.23
CA LYS A 203 11.82 -2.22 -7.40
C LYS A 203 12.25 -0.82 -6.99
N LEU A 204 13.37 -0.40 -7.56
CA LEU A 204 14.06 0.86 -7.29
C LEU A 204 14.40 1.56 -8.61
N SER A 205 13.66 1.28 -9.69
CA SER A 205 13.91 1.87 -11.01
C SER A 205 13.72 3.39 -10.99
N LYS A 206 14.55 4.14 -11.72
CA LYS A 206 14.47 5.62 -11.81
C LYS A 206 14.48 6.31 -10.44
N THR A 207 15.31 5.85 -9.51
CA THR A 207 15.42 6.45 -8.16
C THR A 207 16.62 7.37 -7.97
N ALA A 208 17.41 7.59 -9.03
CA ALA A 208 18.69 8.29 -8.97
C ALA A 208 19.66 7.68 -7.94
N ALA A 209 19.62 6.34 -7.78
CA ALA A 209 20.44 5.63 -6.80
C ALA A 209 21.95 5.80 -7.04
N LYS A 210 22.37 6.00 -8.31
CA LYS A 210 23.77 6.02 -8.75
C LYS A 210 24.52 4.73 -8.34
N ALA A 211 25.80 4.65 -8.71
CA ALA A 211 26.65 3.51 -8.35
C ALA A 211 26.77 3.32 -6.82
N GLU A 212 26.82 4.41 -6.06
CA GLU A 212 27.00 4.39 -4.60
C GLU A 212 25.80 3.79 -3.87
N GLY A 213 24.57 4.22 -4.20
CA GLY A 213 23.34 3.68 -3.60
C GLY A 213 23.16 2.21 -3.94
N VAL A 214 23.44 1.82 -5.19
CA VAL A 214 23.40 0.41 -5.61
C VAL A 214 24.45 -0.43 -4.90
N LYS A 215 25.66 0.09 -4.69
CA LYS A 215 26.69 -0.61 -3.92
C LYS A 215 26.24 -0.84 -2.48
N ALA A 216 25.52 0.09 -1.86
CA ALA A 216 25.00 -0.06 -0.50
C ALA A 216 24.04 -1.25 -0.37
N LEU A 217 23.24 -1.56 -1.39
CA LEU A 217 22.35 -2.74 -1.40
C LEU A 217 23.11 -4.07 -1.42
N SER A 218 24.38 -4.10 -1.81
CA SER A 218 25.14 -5.36 -1.86
C SER A 218 25.44 -5.96 -0.49
N ALA A 219 25.54 -5.14 0.56
CA ALA A 219 25.80 -5.60 1.93
C ALA A 219 24.64 -6.44 2.51
N PRO A 220 23.39 -5.92 2.62
CA PRO A 220 22.27 -6.71 3.17
C PRO A 220 21.98 -7.97 2.37
N LEU A 221 22.20 -7.95 1.05
CA LEU A 221 21.99 -9.12 0.20
C LEU A 221 23.05 -10.20 0.42
N LYS A 222 24.31 -9.84 0.67
CA LYS A 222 25.38 -10.78 1.04
C LYS A 222 25.18 -11.34 2.45
N GLU A 223 24.66 -10.53 3.37
CA GLU A 223 24.27 -10.93 4.73
C GLU A 223 23.04 -11.86 4.75
N GLY A 224 22.40 -12.09 3.61
CA GLY A 224 21.24 -12.98 3.51
C GLY A 224 19.97 -12.40 4.14
N LYS A 225 19.86 -11.06 4.22
CA LYS A 225 18.70 -10.38 4.83
C LYS A 225 17.44 -10.40 3.97
N ALA A 226 17.58 -10.65 2.67
CA ALA A 226 16.49 -10.92 1.75
C ALA A 226 16.78 -12.20 0.94
N PRO A 227 16.74 -13.38 1.56
CA PRO A 227 17.17 -14.63 0.95
C PRO A 227 16.22 -15.08 -0.17
N SER A 228 14.95 -14.68 -0.08
CA SER A 228 13.88 -15.00 -1.02
C SER A 228 13.77 -14.03 -2.20
N LEU A 229 14.69 -13.07 -2.33
CA LEU A 229 14.61 -12.05 -3.38
C LEU A 229 14.84 -12.67 -4.76
N GLN A 230 13.83 -12.57 -5.63
CA GLN A 230 13.84 -13.08 -6.99
C GLN A 230 13.92 -11.95 -8.02
N VAL A 231 13.24 -10.83 -7.74
CA VAL A 231 13.18 -9.66 -8.61
C VAL A 231 13.84 -8.49 -7.92
N LEU A 232 14.89 -7.97 -8.55
CA LEU A 232 15.52 -6.71 -8.18
C LEU A 232 15.61 -5.83 -9.42
N ASP A 233 14.80 -4.78 -9.47
CA ASP A 233 14.81 -3.80 -10.55
C ASP A 233 15.60 -2.55 -10.13
N LEU A 234 16.73 -2.34 -10.79
CA LEU A 234 17.61 -1.18 -10.62
C LEU A 234 17.71 -0.34 -11.90
N GLY A 235 16.77 -0.50 -12.84
CA GLY A 235 16.78 0.21 -14.13
C GLY A 235 16.87 1.73 -13.98
N ASP A 236 17.48 2.38 -14.97
CA ASP A 236 17.50 3.85 -15.10
C ASP A 236 18.01 4.60 -13.85
N ASN A 237 18.99 4.04 -13.13
CA ASN A 237 19.58 4.64 -11.93
C ASN A 237 20.91 5.38 -12.16
N ASP A 238 21.29 5.64 -13.41
CA ASP A 238 22.58 6.24 -13.80
C ASP A 238 23.77 5.57 -13.08
N MET A 239 23.85 4.24 -13.27
CA MET A 239 24.96 3.43 -12.75
C MET A 239 26.13 3.57 -13.71
N ARG A 240 26.96 4.61 -13.54
CA ARG A 240 28.28 4.66 -14.21
C ARG A 240 29.03 3.34 -13.96
N ALA A 241 29.84 2.90 -14.93
CA ALA A 241 30.33 1.51 -15.10
C ALA A 241 30.93 0.81 -13.85
N GLU A 242 31.39 1.54 -12.84
CA GLU A 242 31.95 0.98 -11.60
C GLU A 242 30.91 0.36 -10.64
N GLY A 243 29.61 0.70 -10.75
CA GLY A 243 28.56 0.20 -9.84
C GLY A 243 28.25 -1.29 -9.95
N VAL A 244 28.66 -1.96 -11.04
CA VAL A 244 28.24 -3.32 -11.39
C VAL A 244 29.21 -4.40 -10.85
N GLY A 245 30.40 -4.01 -10.37
CA GLY A 245 31.46 -4.95 -9.98
C GLY A 245 31.11 -5.86 -8.79
N GLY A 246 30.21 -5.43 -7.90
CA GLY A 246 29.85 -6.16 -6.67
C GLY A 246 28.79 -7.25 -6.81
N TRP A 247 28.10 -7.34 -7.96
CA TRP A 247 26.87 -8.12 -8.14
C TRP A 247 27.06 -9.45 -8.89
N ARG A 248 28.28 -9.73 -9.35
CA ARG A 248 28.60 -10.75 -10.36
C ARG A 248 28.42 -12.21 -9.93
N GLY A 249 27.97 -12.48 -8.71
CA GLY A 249 27.86 -13.84 -8.16
C GLY A 249 26.44 -14.44 -8.11
N ARG A 250 25.37 -13.63 -8.19
CA ARG A 250 23.99 -14.13 -7.94
C ARG A 250 22.97 -13.79 -9.03
N TRP A 251 23.11 -12.69 -9.77
CA TRP A 251 22.15 -12.31 -10.81
C TRP A 251 22.75 -12.49 -12.21
N GLY A 252 22.45 -13.63 -12.83
CA GLY A 252 22.69 -13.88 -14.25
C GLY A 252 21.40 -13.67 -15.05
N ARG A 253 21.42 -12.75 -16.02
CA ARG A 253 20.42 -12.53 -17.10
C ARG A 253 19.07 -11.85 -16.77
N GLY A 254 18.83 -11.36 -15.56
CA GLY A 254 17.59 -10.64 -15.22
C GLY A 254 17.70 -9.11 -15.07
N ALA A 255 18.93 -8.58 -14.96
CA ALA A 255 19.13 -7.14 -14.86
C ALA A 255 18.96 -6.52 -16.25
N SER A 256 17.85 -5.79 -16.46
CA SER A 256 17.70 -4.91 -17.61
C SER A 256 18.94 -4.02 -17.72
N ARG A 257 19.60 -4.12 -18.87
CA ARG A 257 20.84 -3.41 -19.19
C ARG A 257 20.64 -1.89 -19.10
N PRO A 258 21.72 -1.13 -18.79
CA PRO A 258 21.70 0.32 -18.74
C PRO A 258 21.25 0.96 -20.07
#